data_AF-A0AAN5I2H3-F1
#
_entry.id   AF-A0AAN5I2H3-F1
#
_cell.length_a   1.000
_cell.length_b   1.000
_cell.length_c   1.000
_cell.angle_alpha   90.00
_cell.angle_beta   90.00
_cell.angle_gamma   90.00
#
_symmetry.space_group_name_H-M   'P 1'
#
loop_
_entity.id
_entity.type
_entity.pdbx_description
1 polymer ?
#
loop_
_entity_poly.entity_id
_entity_poly.type
_entity_poly.pdbx_seq_one_letter_code
_entity_poly.pdbx_strand_id
1 'polypeptide(L)'
;NYSVCDAYLQLEAAAPCGPNGYALNYGYPICRNFVRDERMYLPNGKAFLRCTRECLANFVTANITNGITDCDEITQLAFSSHVGCYNQCGFC
;
A
#
# COMPACT_ATOMS: atom_id res chain seq x y z
N ASN A 1 -13.39 0.05 -3.48
CA ASN A 1 -12.89 -1.19 -4.13
C ASN A 1 -11.81 -1.79 -3.23
N TYR A 2 -12.07 -2.96 -2.64
CA TYR A 2 -11.11 -3.66 -1.77
C TYR A 2 -10.00 -4.38 -2.55
N SER A 3 -10.19 -4.67 -3.83
CA SER A 3 -9.26 -5.50 -4.62
C SER A 3 -7.86 -4.90 -4.75
N VAL A 4 -7.73 -3.58 -4.66
CA VAL A 4 -6.40 -2.93 -4.68
C VAL A 4 -5.55 -3.32 -3.46
N CYS A 5 -6.19 -3.69 -2.35
CA CYS A 5 -5.47 -4.14 -1.16
C CYS A 5 -4.92 -5.58 -1.34
N ASP A 6 -5.40 -6.33 -2.32
CA ASP A 6 -4.92 -7.69 -2.58
C ASP A 6 -3.45 -7.70 -3.05
N ALA A 7 -2.93 -6.57 -3.54
CA ALA A 7 -1.50 -6.39 -3.84
C ALA A 7 -0.60 -6.76 -2.65
N TYR A 8 -1.04 -6.47 -1.42
CA TYR A 8 -0.28 -6.82 -0.22
C TYR A 8 -0.36 -8.32 0.09
N LEU A 9 -1.50 -8.97 -0.17
CA LEU A 9 -1.60 -10.43 -0.05
C LEU A 9 -0.76 -11.15 -1.10
N GLN A 10 -0.67 -10.59 -2.30
CA GLN A 10 0.21 -11.09 -3.37
C GLN A 10 1.68 -10.92 -3.01
N LEU A 11 2.06 -9.76 -2.45
CA LEU A 11 3.41 -9.54 -1.90
C LEU A 11 3.76 -10.60 -0.87
N GLU A 12 2.89 -10.83 0.12
CA GLU A 12 3.14 -11.84 1.15
C GLU A 12 3.22 -13.27 0.57
N ALA A 13 2.38 -13.59 -0.43
CA ALA A 13 2.43 -14.90 -1.08
C ALA A 13 3.73 -15.12 -1.87
N ALA A 14 4.31 -14.07 -2.45
CA ALA A 14 5.55 -14.14 -3.22
C ALA A 14 6.81 -14.07 -2.35
N ALA A 15 6.78 -13.28 -1.27
CA ALA A 15 7.86 -13.14 -0.29
C ALA A 15 7.27 -13.16 1.14
N PRO A 16 7.15 -14.35 1.76
CA PRO A 16 6.49 -14.50 3.05
C PRO A 16 7.33 -13.92 4.19
N CYS A 17 6.96 -12.72 4.65
CA CYS A 17 7.59 -12.06 5.80
C CYS A 17 6.82 -12.28 7.11
N GLY A 18 5.67 -12.94 7.04
CA GLY A 18 4.85 -13.34 8.18
C GLY A 18 4.02 -12.18 8.75
N PRO A 19 3.33 -12.43 9.87
CA PRO A 19 2.35 -11.50 10.44
C PRO A 19 2.95 -10.16 10.89
N ASN A 20 4.26 -10.10 11.13
CA ASN A 20 4.97 -8.86 11.50
C ASN A 20 5.55 -8.14 10.28
N GLY A 21 5.54 -8.77 9.10
CA GLY A 21 6.03 -8.20 7.85
C GLY A 21 5.16 -7.05 7.35
N TYR A 22 5.74 -6.18 6.52
CA TYR A 22 5.08 -4.98 6.03
C TYR A 22 3.70 -5.25 5.39
N ALA A 23 3.60 -6.29 4.57
CA ALA A 23 2.38 -6.62 3.85
C ALA A 23 1.18 -6.87 4.79
N LEU A 24 1.35 -7.77 5.77
CA LEU A 24 0.26 -8.19 6.67
C LEU A 24 0.09 -7.27 7.89
N ASN A 25 1.17 -6.69 8.40
CA ASN A 25 1.13 -5.85 9.59
C ASN A 25 0.74 -4.39 9.29
N TYR A 26 1.06 -3.90 8.08
CA TYR A 26 0.89 -2.48 7.75
C TYR A 26 0.04 -2.28 6.49
N GLY A 27 0.54 -2.70 5.32
CA GLY A 27 -0.05 -2.37 4.02
C GLY A 27 -1.50 -2.83 3.87
N TYR A 28 -1.76 -4.13 4.04
CA TYR A 28 -3.08 -4.71 3.90
C TYR A 28 -4.12 -4.15 4.89
N PRO A 29 -3.90 -4.18 6.22
CA PRO A 29 -4.90 -3.73 7.19
C PRO A 29 -5.23 -2.23 7.03
N ILE A 30 -4.22 -1.40 6.84
CA ILE A 30 -4.41 0.05 6.68
C ILE A 30 -5.13 0.36 5.37
N CYS A 31 -4.74 -0.28 4.26
CA CYS A 31 -5.44 -0.14 2.98
C CYS A 31 -6.94 -0.44 3.12
N ARG A 32 -7.30 -1.54 3.79
CA ARG A 32 -8.71 -1.91 4.00
C ARG A 32 -9.44 -0.94 4.92
N ASN A 33 -8.80 -0.45 5.98
CA ASN A 33 -9.38 0.57 6.86
C ASN A 33 -9.73 1.84 6.07
N PHE A 34 -8.84 2.30 5.18
CA PHE A 34 -9.13 3.46 4.32
C PHE A 34 -10.28 3.21 3.35
N VAL A 35 -10.44 1.99 2.82
CA VAL A 35 -11.61 1.64 2.00
C VAL A 35 -12.90 1.64 2.82
N ARG A 36 -12.87 1.05 4.02
CA ARG A 36 -14.02 0.98 4.93
C ARG A 36 -14.50 2.38 5.31
N ASP A 37 -13.57 3.25 5.68
CA ASP A 37 -13.86 4.56 6.24
C ASP A 37 -13.92 5.65 5.17
N GLU A 38 -13.71 5.32 3.89
CA GLU A 38 -13.64 6.27 2.77
C GLU A 38 -14.82 7.26 2.79
N ARG A 39 -16.02 6.80 3.16
CA ARG A 39 -17.23 7.63 3.22
C ARG A 39 -17.18 8.75 4.26
N MET A 40 -16.38 8.59 5.32
CA MET A 40 -16.24 9.54 6.43
C MET A 40 -15.42 10.78 6.05
N TYR A 41 -14.65 10.71 4.97
CA TYR A 41 -13.79 11.81 4.55
C TYR A 41 -14.54 12.84 3.68
N LEU A 42 -14.07 14.09 3.73
CA LEU A 42 -14.48 15.15 2.80
C LEU A 42 -14.08 14.80 1.36
N PRO A 43 -14.69 15.42 0.33
CA PRO A 43 -14.42 15.10 -1.07
C PRO A 43 -12.92 15.11 -1.44
N ASN A 44 -12.16 16.10 -0.99
CA ASN A 44 -10.72 16.17 -1.26
C ASN A 44 -9.95 15.04 -0.56
N GLY A 45 -10.32 14.70 0.67
CA GLY A 45 -9.72 13.58 1.40
C GLY A 45 -10.00 12.23 0.73
N LYS A 46 -11.21 12.03 0.20
CA LYS A 46 -11.57 10.84 -0.59
C LYS A 46 -10.70 10.71 -1.84
N ALA A 47 -10.55 11.82 -2.58
CA ALA A 47 -9.73 11.84 -3.80
C ALA A 47 -8.26 11.50 -3.48
N PHE A 48 -7.70 12.13 -2.45
CA PHE A 48 -6.34 11.86 -1.98
C PHE A 48 -6.16 10.38 -1.57
N LEU A 49 -7.05 9.85 -0.71
CA LEU A 49 -6.94 8.48 -0.21
C LEU A 49 -7.07 7.46 -1.33
N ARG A 50 -7.99 7.68 -2.27
CA ARG A 50 -8.15 6.78 -3.43
C ARG A 50 -6.89 6.78 -4.29
N CYS A 51 -6.40 7.95 -4.69
CA CYS A 51 -5.20 8.09 -5.51
C CYS A 51 -3.99 7.45 -4.82
N THR A 52 -3.77 7.77 -3.54
CA THR A 52 -2.62 7.30 -2.77
C THR A 52 -2.63 5.79 -2.62
N ARG A 53 -3.80 5.21 -2.29
CA ARG A 53 -3.96 3.77 -2.13
C ARG A 53 -3.71 3.02 -3.44
N GLU A 54 -4.20 3.53 -4.56
CA GLU A 54 -3.94 2.97 -5.90
C GLU A 54 -2.45 3.07 -6.25
N CYS A 55 -1.81 4.22 -6.00
CA CYS A 55 -0.37 4.42 -6.24
C CYS A 55 0.50 3.45 -5.43
N LEU A 56 0.26 3.34 -4.13
CA LEU A 56 1.04 2.49 -3.22
C LEU A 56 0.93 1.00 -3.60
N ALA A 57 -0.29 0.51 -3.85
CA ALA A 57 -0.50 -0.88 -4.24
C ALA A 57 0.18 -1.20 -5.58
N ASN A 58 0.06 -0.29 -6.56
CA ASN A 58 0.74 -0.46 -7.84
C ASN A 58 2.26 -0.46 -7.68
N PHE A 59 2.81 0.39 -6.82
CA PHE A 59 4.25 0.41 -6.55
C PHE A 59 4.73 -0.94 -5.98
N VAL A 60 4.01 -1.49 -5.00
CA VAL A 60 4.30 -2.79 -4.40
C VAL A 60 4.29 -3.89 -5.47
N THR A 61 3.23 -3.99 -6.26
CA THR A 61 3.11 -5.02 -7.29
C THR A 61 4.19 -4.90 -8.36
N ALA A 62 4.46 -3.68 -8.84
CA ALA A 62 5.35 -3.47 -9.98
C ALA A 62 6.84 -3.54 -9.61
N ASN A 63 7.23 -3.15 -8.39
CA ASN A 63 8.63 -2.98 -8.03
C ASN A 63 9.12 -3.96 -6.95
N ILE A 64 8.21 -4.62 -6.21
CA ILE A 64 8.59 -5.43 -5.05
C ILE A 64 8.19 -6.89 -5.24
N THR A 65 6.91 -7.19 -5.49
CA THR A 65 6.30 -8.53 -5.35
C THR A 65 7.06 -9.68 -6.02
N ASN A 66 7.75 -9.48 -7.15
CA ASN A 66 8.50 -10.56 -7.83
C ASN A 66 10.02 -10.29 -7.94
N GLY A 67 10.52 -9.22 -7.34
CA GLY A 67 11.91 -8.80 -7.46
C GLY A 67 12.70 -8.88 -6.16
N ILE A 68 12.02 -8.78 -5.01
CA ILE A 68 12.66 -8.63 -3.71
C ILE A 68 12.11 -9.68 -2.76
N THR A 69 13.01 -10.40 -2.08
CA THR A 69 12.67 -11.45 -1.11
C THR A 69 13.10 -11.12 0.32
N ASP A 70 13.97 -10.11 0.50
CA ASP A 70 14.41 -9.67 1.81
C ASP A 70 13.36 -8.78 2.48
N CYS A 71 12.95 -9.14 3.70
CA CYS A 71 11.83 -8.49 4.38
C CYS A 71 12.13 -7.06 4.85
N ASP A 72 13.39 -6.77 5.18
CA ASP A 72 13.80 -5.42 5.58
C ASP A 72 13.84 -4.51 4.35
N GLU A 73 14.35 -5.00 3.22
CA GLU A 73 14.35 -4.28 1.94
C GLU A 73 12.93 -4.02 1.43
N ILE A 74 12.03 -5.03 1.48
CA ILE A 74 10.60 -4.87 1.15
C ILE A 74 9.99 -3.74 1.98
N THR A 75 10.26 -3.74 3.28
CA THR A 75 9.73 -2.74 4.21
C THR A 75 10.24 -1.34 3.87
N GLN A 76 11.55 -1.20 3.65
CA GLN A 76 12.16 0.08 3.29
C GLN A 76 11.63 0.64 1.97
N LEU A 77 11.58 -0.19 0.91
CA LEU A 77 11.08 0.22 -0.40
C LEU A 77 9.61 0.63 -0.33
N ALA A 78 8.77 -0.17 0.34
CA ALA A 78 7.36 0.14 0.46
C ALA A 78 7.12 1.43 1.25
N PHE A 79 7.83 1.67 2.36
CA PHE A 79 7.74 2.94 3.09
C PHE A 79 8.25 4.12 2.26
N SER A 80 9.37 3.97 1.54
CA SER A 80 9.93 5.04 0.71
C SER A 80 8.95 5.52 -0.38
N SER A 81 8.09 4.63 -0.88
CA SER A 81 7.10 4.96 -1.91
C SER A 81 6.02 5.95 -1.45
N HIS A 82 5.82 6.12 -0.13
CA HIS A 82 4.75 6.97 0.42
C HIS A 82 4.91 8.42 0.02
N VAL A 83 6.12 8.99 0.14
CA VAL A 83 6.37 10.39 -0.20
C VAL A 83 6.06 10.65 -1.68
N GLY A 84 6.52 9.76 -2.56
CA GLY A 84 6.25 9.86 -4.01
C GLY A 84 4.76 9.81 -4.31
N CYS A 85 4.04 8.84 -3.73
CA CYS A 85 2.60 8.71 -3.93
C CYS A 85 1.80 9.88 -3.32
N TYR A 86 2.22 10.42 -2.18
CA TYR A 86 1.56 11.58 -1.58
C TYR A 86 1.68 12.81 -2.48
N ASN A 87 2.90 13.11 -2.95
CA ASN A 87 3.16 14.22 -3.85
C ASN A 87 2.37 14.07 -5.16
N GLN A 88 2.37 12.86 -5.76
CA GLN A 88 1.60 12.57 -6.97
C GLN A 88 0.10 12.80 -6.77
N CYS A 89 -0.41 12.55 -5.58
CA CYS A 89 -1.83 12.68 -5.24
C CYS A 89 -2.20 14.06 -4.68
N GLY A 90 -1.33 15.06 -4.87
CA GLY A 90 -1.60 16.46 -4.51
C GLY A 90 -1.53 16.72 -3.01
N PHE A 91 -0.77 15.92 -2.28
CA PHE A 91 -0.42 16.19 -0.89
C PHE A 91 1.02 16.69 -0.81
N CYS A 92 1.21 17.74 -0.01
CA CYS A 92 2.43 18.54 0.18
C CYS A 92 2.74 19.56 -0.93
#